data_AF-A0A9E2MQZ0-F1
#
_entry.id   AF-A0A9E2MQZ0-F1
#
_cell.length_a   1.000
_cell.length_b   1.000
_cell.length_c   1.000
_cell.angle_alpha   90.00
_cell.angle_beta   90.00
_cell.angle_gamma   90.00
#
_symmetry.space_group_name_H-M   'P 1'
#
loop_
_entity.id
_entity.type
_entity.pdbx_description
1 polymer ?
#
loop_
_entity_poly.entity_id
_entity_poly.type
_entity_poly.pdbx_seq_one_letter_code
_entity_poly.pdbx_strand_id
1 'polypeptide(L)'
;HYHLLVETPQANLSQAIKWINVSYATYFNRKHNRSGHLFQGRFKSLIVDADEYLKPLSRYIHLNPVRAKMVESLDSYYWSSYPVFIGKRKAEKRLETDWLLSLFGKNPKAASKIYRSYVEDIDLADVENPQKDLVGGLVLGSAEFVAWIKQTFFSKKSGQKEIPQLKEMTPAIELSLIVKGVCDEFGCDAALIRQKGLKRNLARDVAIYIAREITGKSAVDLGGFFGSISGAGITVRRNYISKQIEQNRRLKGRINRIKKEIVNN
;
A
#
# COMPACT_ATOMS: atom_id res chain seq x y z
N HIS A 1 -14.76 10.01 -11.63
CA HIS A 1 -14.33 9.05 -10.59
C HIS A 1 -14.81 9.57 -9.25
N TYR A 2 -14.76 8.76 -8.18
CA TYR A 2 -15.16 9.17 -6.84
C TYR A 2 -14.07 8.84 -5.83
N HIS A 3 -14.01 9.58 -4.72
CA HIS A 3 -13.12 9.34 -3.59
C HIS A 3 -13.98 9.16 -2.35
N LEU A 4 -13.68 8.14 -1.55
CA LEU A 4 -14.40 7.84 -0.31
C LEU A 4 -13.41 7.63 0.81
N LEU A 5 -13.76 8.13 1.98
CA LEU A 5 -13.15 7.78 3.24
C LEU A 5 -14.12 6.83 3.96
N VAL A 6 -13.71 5.59 4.20
CA VAL A 6 -14.60 4.53 4.68
C VAL A 6 -13.92 3.77 5.81
N GLU A 7 -14.62 3.63 6.91
CA GLU A 7 -14.33 2.66 7.94
C GLU A 7 -15.25 1.44 7.77
N THR A 8 -14.69 0.24 7.87
CA THR A 8 -15.47 -1.01 7.80
C THR A 8 -15.29 -1.79 9.10
N PRO A 9 -16.38 -2.19 9.78
CA PRO A 9 -16.28 -2.96 11.03
C PRO A 9 -15.72 -4.38 10.83
N GLN A 10 -15.65 -4.84 9.57
CA GLN A 10 -15.09 -6.13 9.17
C GLN A 10 -14.18 -5.93 7.96
N ALA A 11 -13.30 -6.90 7.68
CA ALA A 11 -12.42 -6.88 6.50
C ALA A 11 -13.16 -7.19 5.18
N ASN A 12 -14.23 -6.43 4.86
CA ASN A 12 -15.17 -6.71 3.78
C ASN A 12 -15.28 -5.58 2.72
N LEU A 13 -14.42 -4.57 2.76
CA LEU A 13 -14.41 -3.42 1.84
C LEU A 13 -14.48 -3.86 0.36
N SER A 14 -13.63 -4.82 -0.04
CA SER A 14 -13.60 -5.33 -1.42
C SER A 14 -14.93 -5.91 -1.88
N GLN A 15 -15.63 -6.62 -1.00
CA GLN A 15 -16.93 -7.21 -1.32
C GLN A 15 -18.00 -6.13 -1.41
N ALA A 16 -17.99 -5.14 -0.51
CA ALA A 16 -18.92 -4.02 -0.52
C ALA A 16 -18.77 -3.16 -1.79
N ILE A 17 -17.55 -2.76 -2.14
CA ILE A 17 -17.30 -1.94 -3.35
C ILE A 17 -17.60 -2.73 -4.63
N LYS A 18 -17.32 -4.04 -4.67
CA LYS A 18 -17.73 -4.90 -5.78
C LYS A 18 -19.25 -4.87 -5.97
N TRP A 19 -20.00 -5.04 -4.89
CA TRP A 19 -21.46 -5.02 -4.94
C TRP A 19 -21.99 -3.65 -5.44
N ILE A 20 -21.49 -2.54 -4.88
CA ILE A 20 -21.88 -1.18 -5.29
C ILE A 20 -21.62 -0.96 -6.79
N ASN A 21 -20.40 -1.24 -7.24
CA ASN A 21 -20.00 -0.97 -8.62
C ASN A 21 -20.73 -1.88 -9.62
N VAL A 22 -20.93 -3.16 -9.31
CA VAL A 22 -21.66 -4.07 -10.20
C VAL A 22 -23.13 -3.67 -10.29
N SER A 23 -23.80 -3.43 -9.16
CA SER A 23 -25.21 -3.03 -9.13
C SER A 23 -25.43 -1.73 -9.90
N TYR A 24 -24.57 -0.73 -9.72
CA TYR A 24 -24.67 0.53 -10.45
C TYR A 24 -24.41 0.37 -11.95
N ALA A 25 -23.37 -0.39 -12.33
CA ALA A 25 -23.06 -0.64 -13.74
C ALA A 25 -24.21 -1.36 -14.45
N THR A 26 -24.82 -2.37 -13.82
CA THR A 26 -25.99 -3.07 -14.35
C THR A 26 -27.19 -2.14 -14.48
N TYR A 27 -27.48 -1.33 -13.45
CA TYR A 27 -28.57 -0.35 -13.50
C TYR A 27 -28.37 0.66 -14.64
N PHE A 28 -27.18 1.27 -14.73
CA PHE A 28 -26.86 2.27 -15.73
C PHE A 28 -26.96 1.71 -17.16
N ASN A 29 -26.37 0.53 -17.40
CA ASN A 29 -26.42 -0.12 -18.71
C ASN A 29 -27.86 -0.42 -19.13
N ARG A 30 -28.70 -0.94 -18.21
CA ARG A 30 -30.13 -1.16 -18.48
C ARG A 30 -30.88 0.14 -18.78
N LYS A 31 -30.67 1.17 -17.96
CA LYS A 31 -31.34 2.48 -18.12
C LYS A 31 -31.00 3.16 -19.43
N HIS A 32 -29.76 3.02 -19.90
CA HIS A 32 -29.26 3.72 -21.09
C HIS A 32 -29.16 2.81 -22.32
N ASN A 33 -29.71 1.59 -22.27
CA ASN A 33 -29.63 0.58 -23.33
C ASN A 33 -28.19 0.36 -23.84
N ARG A 34 -27.23 0.29 -22.91
CA ARG A 34 -25.80 0.07 -23.19
C ARG A 34 -25.38 -1.32 -22.73
N SER A 35 -24.27 -1.80 -23.27
CA SER A 35 -23.57 -3.01 -22.83
C SER A 35 -22.08 -2.72 -22.61
N GLY A 36 -21.40 -3.61 -21.90
CA GLY A 36 -19.96 -3.49 -21.62
C GLY A 36 -19.62 -2.79 -20.30
N HIS A 37 -18.32 -2.49 -20.13
CA HIS A 37 -17.78 -1.92 -18.90
C HIS A 37 -18.16 -0.45 -18.71
N LEU A 38 -18.63 -0.10 -17.51
CA LEU A 38 -18.90 1.28 -17.12
C LEU A 38 -17.72 1.96 -16.43
N PHE A 39 -17.00 1.23 -15.57
CA PHE A 39 -15.87 1.75 -14.81
C PHE A 39 -14.55 1.44 -15.52
N GLN A 40 -13.63 2.40 -15.53
CA GLN A 40 -12.32 2.30 -16.19
C GLN A 40 -11.35 1.29 -15.54
N GLY A 41 -11.67 0.74 -14.37
CA GLY A 41 -10.79 -0.21 -13.69
C GLY A 41 -11.29 -0.64 -12.31
N ARG A 42 -10.44 -1.37 -11.60
CA ARG A 42 -10.67 -1.75 -10.19
C ARG A 42 -10.55 -0.52 -9.29
N PHE A 43 -11.30 -0.52 -8.19
CA PHE A 43 -11.11 0.48 -7.15
C PHE A 43 -9.70 0.33 -6.56
N LYS A 44 -9.13 1.45 -6.12
CA LYS A 44 -7.91 1.51 -5.31
C LYS A 44 -8.32 1.76 -3.87
N SER A 45 -7.62 1.15 -2.93
CA SER A 45 -7.82 1.36 -1.49
C SER A 45 -6.47 1.49 -0.80
N LEU A 46 -6.41 2.39 0.16
CA LEU A 46 -5.25 2.68 0.99
C LEU A 46 -5.68 2.43 2.44
N ILE A 47 -4.80 1.86 3.26
CA ILE A 47 -4.98 1.78 4.71
C ILE A 47 -4.48 3.09 5.29
N VAL A 48 -5.27 3.72 6.15
CA VAL A 48 -5.01 5.05 6.66
C VAL A 48 -4.88 5.00 8.18
N ASP A 49 -3.80 5.56 8.70
CA ASP A 49 -3.66 5.92 10.11
C ASP A 49 -4.56 7.14 10.37
N ALA A 50 -5.65 6.92 11.09
CA ALA A 50 -6.63 7.96 11.30
C ALA A 50 -6.11 9.08 12.21
N ASP A 51 -5.21 8.78 13.14
CA ASP A 51 -4.70 9.78 14.08
C ASP A 51 -3.89 10.86 13.36
N GLU A 52 -3.16 10.47 12.32
CA GLU A 52 -2.32 11.37 11.55
C GLU A 52 -3.03 11.92 10.30
N TYR A 53 -3.73 11.07 9.56
CA TYR A 53 -4.17 11.42 8.20
C TYR A 53 -5.67 11.72 8.06
N LEU A 54 -6.50 11.56 9.10
CA LEU A 54 -7.94 11.78 8.96
C LEU A 54 -8.28 13.21 8.52
N LYS A 55 -7.64 14.22 9.14
CA LYS A 55 -7.82 15.63 8.79
C LYS A 55 -7.31 15.98 7.39
N PRO A 56 -6.05 15.70 6.99
CA PRO A 56 -5.56 16.06 5.67
C PRO A 56 -6.27 15.29 4.55
N LEU A 57 -6.60 14.02 4.77
CA LEU A 57 -7.31 13.22 3.77
C LEU A 57 -8.74 13.70 3.54
N SER A 58 -9.46 14.08 4.61
CA SER A 58 -10.81 14.67 4.46
C SER A 58 -10.77 15.97 3.67
N ARG A 59 -9.83 16.87 3.98
CA ARG A 59 -9.62 18.12 3.22
C ARG A 59 -9.31 17.85 1.76
N TYR A 60 -8.40 16.91 1.48
CA TYR A 60 -8.06 16.52 0.11
C TYR A 60 -9.29 16.05 -0.69
N ILE A 61 -10.13 15.18 -0.08
CA ILE A 61 -11.35 14.66 -0.70
C ILE A 61 -12.35 15.79 -0.96
N HIS A 62 -12.59 16.64 0.04
CA HIS A 62 -13.58 17.72 -0.08
C HIS A 62 -13.16 18.79 -1.08
N LEU A 63 -11.85 19.11 -1.18
CA LEU A 63 -11.32 20.06 -2.16
C LEU A 63 -11.29 19.53 -3.60
N ASN A 64 -11.47 18.22 -3.81
CA ASN A 64 -11.34 17.60 -5.12
C ASN A 64 -12.25 18.23 -6.22
N PRO A 65 -13.53 18.57 -5.99
CA PRO A 65 -14.39 19.19 -7.00
C PRO A 65 -13.86 20.56 -7.48
N VAL A 66 -13.34 21.38 -6.57
CA VAL A 66 -12.73 22.68 -6.90
C VAL A 66 -11.40 22.48 -7.63
N ARG A 67 -10.54 21.58 -7.14
CA ARG A 67 -9.27 21.21 -7.80
C ARG A 67 -9.48 20.67 -9.22
N ALA A 68 -10.58 19.95 -9.44
CA ALA A 68 -11.00 19.45 -10.74
C ALA A 68 -11.72 20.50 -11.60
N LYS A 69 -11.83 21.74 -11.14
CA LYS A 69 -12.50 22.87 -11.81
C LYS A 69 -13.96 22.58 -12.15
N MET A 70 -14.64 21.75 -11.35
CA MET A 70 -16.05 21.39 -11.53
C MET A 70 -16.99 22.43 -10.92
N VAL A 71 -16.55 23.10 -9.86
CA VAL A 71 -17.27 24.15 -9.14
C VAL A 71 -16.28 25.18 -8.63
N GLU A 72 -16.73 26.42 -8.43
CA GLU A 72 -15.94 27.49 -7.78
C GLU A 72 -16.05 27.43 -6.25
N SER A 73 -17.18 26.96 -5.73
CA SER A 73 -17.44 26.85 -4.30
C SER A 73 -17.76 25.41 -3.90
N LEU A 74 -17.12 24.94 -2.83
CA LEU A 74 -17.25 23.55 -2.34
C LEU A 74 -18.67 23.20 -1.91
N ASP A 75 -19.43 24.18 -1.43
CA ASP A 75 -20.80 23.97 -0.97
C ASP A 75 -21.81 23.76 -2.11
N SER A 76 -21.45 24.17 -3.33
CA SER A 76 -22.29 24.01 -4.53
C SER A 76 -22.21 22.60 -5.14
N TYR A 77 -21.20 21.80 -4.76
CA TYR A 77 -21.04 20.46 -5.32
C TYR A 77 -21.95 19.43 -4.62
N TYR A 78 -23.07 19.14 -5.27
CA TYR A 78 -24.11 18.23 -4.74
C TYR A 78 -23.58 16.86 -4.33
N TRP A 79 -22.63 16.31 -5.09
CA TRP A 79 -22.09 14.95 -4.92
C TRP A 79 -20.91 14.86 -3.92
N SER A 80 -20.81 15.80 -2.98
CA SER A 80 -19.85 15.77 -1.86
C SER A 80 -20.58 15.77 -0.52
N SER A 81 -19.97 15.19 0.51
CA SER A 81 -20.44 15.29 1.90
C SER A 81 -20.08 16.64 2.54
N TYR A 82 -19.23 17.47 1.92
CA TYR A 82 -18.75 18.74 2.49
C TYR A 82 -19.86 19.67 3.01
N PRO A 83 -20.99 19.91 2.28
CA PRO A 83 -22.09 20.73 2.80
C PRO A 83 -22.69 20.23 4.11
N VAL A 84 -22.58 18.93 4.41
CA VAL A 84 -23.02 18.37 5.70
C VAL A 84 -22.05 18.78 6.81
N PHE A 85 -20.74 18.66 6.57
CA PHE A 85 -19.70 19.02 7.55
C PHE A 85 -19.73 20.50 7.95
N ILE A 86 -20.19 21.38 7.07
CA ILE A 86 -20.35 22.83 7.33
C ILE A 86 -21.77 23.24 7.72
N GLY A 87 -22.67 22.27 7.97
CA GLY A 87 -24.04 22.52 8.44
C GLY A 87 -25.01 23.10 7.41
N LYS A 88 -24.66 23.09 6.11
CA LYS A 88 -25.54 23.55 5.01
C LYS A 88 -26.51 22.47 4.50
N ARG A 89 -26.29 21.21 4.88
CA ARG A 89 -27.15 20.08 4.54
C ARG A 89 -27.27 19.11 5.71
N LYS A 90 -28.44 18.48 5.84
CA LYS A 90 -28.67 17.46 6.85
C LYS A 90 -27.86 16.20 6.54
N ALA A 91 -27.25 15.61 7.56
CA ALA A 91 -26.55 14.33 7.43
C ALA A 91 -27.51 13.19 7.07
N GLU A 92 -27.08 12.35 6.13
CA GLU A 92 -27.74 11.07 5.88
C GLU A 92 -27.34 10.06 6.95
N LYS A 93 -28.19 9.08 7.26
CA LYS A 93 -27.92 8.04 8.28
C LYS A 93 -26.63 7.24 8.05
N ARG A 94 -26.09 7.26 6.83
CA ARG A 94 -24.91 6.49 6.42
C ARG A 94 -23.62 7.32 6.43
N LEU A 95 -23.71 8.61 6.74
CA LEU A 95 -22.58 9.52 6.81
C LEU A 95 -22.29 9.83 8.27
N GLU A 96 -21.09 9.47 8.71
CA GLU A 96 -20.58 9.81 10.03
C GLU A 96 -19.76 11.10 9.95
N THR A 97 -20.08 12.07 10.82
CA THR A 97 -19.40 13.37 10.86
C THR A 97 -18.72 13.66 12.18
N ASP A 98 -19.17 13.02 13.27
CA ASP A 98 -18.85 13.47 14.62
C ASP A 98 -17.39 13.19 14.95
N TRP A 99 -16.85 12.04 14.52
CA TRP A 99 -15.46 11.70 14.75
C TRP A 99 -14.49 12.73 14.15
N LEU A 100 -14.64 13.06 12.86
CA LEU A 100 -13.77 14.06 12.21
C LEU A 100 -13.97 15.44 12.83
N LEU A 101 -15.22 15.88 13.06
CA LEU A 101 -15.49 17.19 13.63
C LEU A 101 -14.97 17.31 15.06
N SER A 102 -14.95 16.23 15.84
CA SER A 102 -14.40 16.23 17.21
C SER A 102 -12.91 16.63 17.26
N LEU A 103 -12.16 16.40 16.17
CA LEU A 103 -10.76 16.83 16.03
C LEU A 103 -10.58 18.35 15.93
N PHE A 104 -11.68 19.09 15.75
CA PHE A 104 -11.73 20.56 15.68
C PHE A 104 -12.39 21.20 16.91
N GLY A 105 -12.81 20.39 17.90
CA GLY A 105 -13.34 20.87 19.18
C GLY A 105 -14.57 20.11 19.66
N LYS A 106 -14.90 20.29 20.95
CA LYS A 106 -16.01 19.59 21.61
C LYS A 106 -17.39 20.12 21.24
N ASN A 107 -17.50 21.38 20.82
CA ASN A 107 -18.77 21.99 20.43
C ASN A 107 -18.99 21.79 18.92
N PRO A 108 -20.03 21.05 18.49
CA PRO A 108 -20.24 20.72 17.07
C PRO A 108 -20.34 21.94 16.14
N LYS A 109 -21.01 23.02 16.59
CA LYS A 109 -21.16 24.23 15.78
C LYS A 109 -19.84 24.98 15.62
N ALA A 110 -19.02 25.03 16.68
CA ALA A 110 -17.71 25.65 16.61
C ALA A 110 -16.74 24.80 15.77
N ALA A 111 -16.72 23.49 15.99
CA ALA A 111 -15.93 22.53 15.24
C ALA A 111 -16.23 22.58 13.72
N SER A 112 -17.50 22.66 13.34
CA SER A 112 -17.92 22.82 11.95
C SER A 112 -17.37 24.10 11.29
N LYS A 113 -17.33 25.22 12.03
CA LYS A 113 -16.72 26.47 11.55
C LYS A 113 -15.20 26.37 11.41
N ILE A 114 -14.53 25.77 12.40
CA ILE A 114 -13.08 25.58 12.37
C ILE A 114 -12.70 24.61 11.24
N TYR A 115 -13.49 23.56 11.03
CA TYR A 115 -13.33 22.64 9.91
C TYR A 115 -13.45 23.35 8.56
N ARG A 116 -14.46 24.23 8.42
CA ARG A 116 -14.64 25.05 7.22
C ARG A 116 -13.40 25.88 6.93
N SER A 117 -12.91 26.64 7.90
CA SER A 117 -11.67 27.42 7.76
C SER A 117 -10.49 26.52 7.42
N TYR A 118 -10.32 25.39 8.11
CA TYR A 118 -9.25 24.44 7.81
C TYR A 118 -9.26 23.92 6.36
N VAL A 119 -10.45 23.73 5.76
CA VAL A 119 -10.61 23.28 4.37
C VAL A 119 -10.48 24.42 3.36
N GLU A 120 -11.07 25.59 3.64
CA GLU A 120 -11.16 26.73 2.70
C GLU A 120 -9.93 27.66 2.77
N ASP A 121 -9.29 27.81 3.94
CA ASP A 121 -8.17 28.75 4.17
C ASP A 121 -6.81 28.10 3.81
N ILE A 122 -6.70 27.60 2.59
CA ILE A 122 -5.46 27.05 2.02
C ILE A 122 -5.36 27.38 0.53
N ASP A 123 -4.16 27.70 0.04
CA ASP A 123 -3.95 27.76 -1.41
C ASP A 123 -4.09 26.36 -2.00
N LEU A 124 -4.83 26.22 -3.10
CA LEU A 124 -4.99 24.95 -3.81
C LEU A 124 -3.65 24.36 -4.26
N ALA A 125 -2.63 25.20 -4.48
CA ALA A 125 -1.26 24.77 -4.78
C ALA A 125 -0.57 24.08 -3.57
N ASP A 126 -0.93 24.47 -2.35
CA ASP A 126 -0.37 23.96 -1.10
C ASP A 126 -1.11 22.73 -0.57
N VAL A 127 -2.20 22.33 -1.22
CA VAL A 127 -2.93 21.10 -0.88
C VAL A 127 -2.05 19.89 -1.20
N GLU A 128 -1.42 19.35 -0.17
CA GLU A 128 -0.64 18.14 -0.26
C GLU A 128 -1.48 16.99 -0.81
N ASN A 129 -0.88 16.19 -1.69
CA ASN A 129 -1.49 14.95 -2.16
C ASN A 129 -1.06 13.85 -1.19
N PRO A 130 -1.96 13.28 -0.37
CA PRO A 130 -1.60 12.25 0.61
C PRO A 130 -1.03 10.99 -0.04
N GLN A 131 -1.16 10.83 -1.36
CA GLN A 131 -0.51 9.73 -2.07
C GLN A 131 1.02 9.84 -2.10
N LYS A 132 1.60 11.02 -1.82
CA LYS A 132 3.05 11.19 -1.74
C LYS A 132 3.66 10.49 -0.52
N ASP A 133 2.89 10.41 0.56
CA ASP A 133 3.33 9.82 1.84
C ASP A 133 3.01 8.33 1.94
N LEU A 134 2.64 7.71 0.81
CA LEU A 134 2.33 6.30 0.76
C LEU A 134 3.57 5.44 0.95
N VAL A 135 3.56 4.67 2.03
CA VAL A 135 4.54 3.60 2.22
C VAL A 135 4.12 2.40 1.39
N GLY A 136 4.93 2.14 0.35
CA GLY A 136 4.76 1.04 -0.59
C GLY A 136 3.41 0.97 -1.30
N GLY A 137 2.85 2.15 -1.60
CA GLY A 137 1.65 2.27 -2.42
C GLY A 137 0.34 1.80 -1.76
N LEU A 138 0.35 1.45 -0.47
CA LEU A 138 -0.82 0.87 0.22
C LEU A 138 -1.14 1.50 1.58
N VAL A 139 -0.14 1.96 2.34
CA VAL A 139 -0.36 2.49 3.70
C VAL A 139 0.00 3.96 3.75
N LEU A 140 -0.90 4.75 4.33
CA LEU A 140 -0.73 6.16 4.64
C LEU A 140 -0.78 6.30 6.16
N GLY A 141 0.37 6.51 6.80
CA GLY A 141 0.43 6.49 8.27
C GLY A 141 1.83 6.69 8.82
N SER A 142 1.89 6.85 10.15
CA SER A 142 3.12 7.06 10.90
C SER A 142 4.11 5.90 10.71
N ALA A 143 5.39 6.13 11.00
CA ALA A 143 6.39 5.08 10.95
C ALA A 143 6.02 3.92 11.89
N GLU A 144 5.49 4.23 13.07
CA GLU A 144 5.00 3.30 14.08
C GLU A 144 3.81 2.49 13.56
N PHE A 145 2.81 3.15 12.95
CA PHE A 145 1.65 2.47 12.37
C PHE A 145 2.03 1.55 11.22
N VAL A 146 2.93 2.01 10.34
CA VAL A 146 3.48 1.20 9.24
C VAL A 146 4.22 -0.02 9.80
N ALA A 147 5.04 0.15 10.84
CA ALA A 147 5.74 -0.95 11.49
C ALA A 147 4.76 -1.95 12.12
N TRP A 148 3.71 -1.45 12.79
CA TRP A 148 2.64 -2.27 13.37
C TRP A 148 1.90 -3.07 12.29
N ILE A 149 1.54 -2.46 11.16
CA ILE A 149 0.91 -3.19 10.04
C ILE A 149 1.86 -4.29 9.54
N LYS A 150 3.13 -3.97 9.33
CA LYS A 150 4.15 -4.93 8.87
C LYS A 150 4.27 -6.12 9.80
N GLN A 151 4.38 -5.86 11.10
CA GLN A 151 4.51 -6.90 12.11
C GLN A 151 3.22 -7.72 12.26
N THR A 152 2.05 -7.09 12.27
CA THR A 152 0.78 -7.77 12.56
C THR A 152 0.28 -8.59 11.37
N PHE A 153 0.37 -8.04 10.16
CA PHE A 153 -0.29 -8.61 8.99
C PHE A 153 0.66 -9.20 7.93
N PHE A 154 1.95 -8.80 7.91
CA PHE A 154 2.92 -9.33 6.94
C PHE A 154 3.87 -10.38 7.52
N SER A 155 4.16 -10.36 8.83
CA SER A 155 5.00 -11.40 9.45
C SER A 155 4.33 -12.79 9.53
N LYS A 156 2.99 -12.86 9.43
CA LYS A 156 2.18 -14.09 9.61
C LYS A 156 1.74 -14.81 8.32
N LYS A 157 2.22 -14.46 7.13
CA LYS A 157 1.74 -15.06 5.87
C LYS A 157 2.74 -15.98 5.17
N SER A 158 2.97 -17.17 5.74
CA SER A 158 3.39 -18.32 4.94
C SER A 158 2.17 -18.89 4.19
N GLY A 159 1.97 -18.48 2.93
CA GLY A 159 1.19 -19.31 1.99
C GLY A 159 -0.11 -18.78 1.39
N GLN A 160 -0.41 -17.47 1.39
CA GLN A 160 -1.54 -16.94 0.61
C GLN A 160 -1.11 -16.06 -0.57
N LYS A 161 -1.86 -16.23 -1.67
CA LYS A 161 -1.69 -15.65 -3.02
C LYS A 161 -1.01 -14.28 -3.04
N GLU A 162 -0.01 -14.15 -3.92
CA GLU A 162 0.74 -12.91 -4.15
C GLU A 162 -0.24 -11.73 -4.33
N ILE A 163 -0.14 -10.72 -3.46
CA ILE A 163 -0.79 -9.42 -3.65
C ILE A 163 0.31 -8.51 -4.23
N PRO A 164 0.26 -8.13 -5.52
CA PRO A 164 1.33 -7.37 -6.17
C PRO A 164 1.67 -6.06 -5.47
N GLN A 165 0.69 -5.37 -4.90
CA GLN A 165 0.89 -4.12 -4.15
C GLN A 165 1.69 -4.32 -2.85
N LEU A 166 1.75 -5.54 -2.30
CA LEU A 166 2.60 -5.84 -1.14
C LEU A 166 4.09 -5.94 -1.49
N LYS A 167 4.44 -6.04 -2.78
CA LYS A 167 5.84 -6.03 -3.23
C LYS A 167 6.49 -4.65 -3.11
N GLU A 168 5.70 -3.57 -3.16
CA GLU A 168 6.20 -2.19 -3.05
C GLU A 168 6.39 -1.75 -1.59
N MET A 169 5.79 -2.46 -0.63
CA MET A 169 5.87 -2.17 0.82
C MET A 169 7.03 -2.83 1.56
N THR A 170 7.70 -3.76 0.92
CA THR A 170 9.03 -4.20 1.37
C THR A 170 9.96 -3.00 1.25
N PRO A 171 10.65 -2.57 2.33
CA PRO A 171 11.66 -1.51 2.21
C PRO A 171 12.57 -1.86 1.02
N ALA A 172 12.95 -0.87 0.23
CA ALA A 172 13.83 -1.05 -0.92
C ALA A 172 15.22 -1.47 -0.40
N ILE A 173 15.33 -2.72 0.03
CA ILE A 173 16.57 -3.34 0.44
C ILE A 173 17.39 -3.45 -0.84
N GLU A 174 18.41 -2.60 -0.92
CA GLU A 174 19.35 -2.63 -2.01
C GLU A 174 19.95 -4.04 -2.13
N LEU A 175 19.97 -4.56 -3.36
CA LEU A 175 20.50 -5.90 -3.60
C LEU A 175 21.97 -6.01 -3.20
N SER A 176 22.70 -4.88 -3.15
CA SER A 176 24.07 -4.80 -2.64
C SER A 176 24.17 -5.15 -1.15
N LEU A 177 23.19 -4.77 -0.32
CA LEU A 177 23.18 -5.13 1.12
C LEU A 177 22.98 -6.63 1.32
N ILE A 178 22.14 -7.25 0.47
CA ILE A 178 21.94 -8.70 0.48
C ILE A 178 23.22 -9.42 0.06
N VAL A 179 23.87 -8.95 -1.01
CA VAL A 179 25.14 -9.49 -1.48
C VAL A 179 26.19 -9.39 -0.37
N LYS A 180 26.32 -8.22 0.28
CA LYS A 180 27.25 -8.00 1.39
C LYS A 180 27.00 -8.96 2.55
N GLY A 181 25.77 -9.01 3.08
CA GLY A 181 25.46 -9.90 4.21
C GLY A 181 25.68 -11.39 3.91
N VAL A 182 25.41 -11.81 2.67
CA VAL A 182 25.73 -13.17 2.22
C VAL A 182 27.24 -13.39 2.14
N CYS A 183 28.00 -12.43 1.58
CA CYS A 183 29.45 -12.48 1.51
C CYS A 183 30.09 -12.58 2.90
N ASP A 184 29.62 -11.78 3.86
CA ASP A 184 30.12 -11.75 5.23
C ASP A 184 29.86 -13.09 5.95
N GLU A 185 28.64 -13.64 5.84
CA GLU A 185 28.29 -14.92 6.48
C GLU A 185 28.89 -16.14 5.77
N PHE A 186 29.16 -16.08 4.45
CA PHE A 186 29.73 -17.19 3.67
C PHE A 186 31.23 -17.10 3.42
N GLY A 187 31.88 -16.00 3.79
CA GLY A 187 33.31 -15.78 3.55
C GLY A 187 33.66 -15.80 2.06
N CYS A 188 32.83 -15.17 1.22
CA CYS A 188 33.02 -15.16 -0.24
C CYS A 188 32.94 -13.75 -0.84
N ASP A 189 33.51 -13.57 -2.04
CA ASP A 189 33.47 -12.31 -2.75
C ASP A 189 32.14 -12.07 -3.50
N ALA A 190 31.73 -10.81 -3.64
CA ALA A 190 30.53 -10.41 -4.36
C ALA A 190 30.53 -10.87 -5.85
N ALA A 191 31.70 -10.96 -6.48
CA ALA A 191 31.87 -11.48 -7.83
C ALA A 191 31.38 -12.93 -7.94
N LEU A 192 31.62 -13.75 -6.90
CA LEU A 192 31.19 -15.14 -6.86
C LEU A 192 29.65 -15.26 -6.85
N ILE A 193 28.95 -14.31 -6.23
CA ILE A 193 27.49 -14.27 -6.22
C ILE A 193 26.91 -13.95 -7.61
N ARG A 194 27.63 -13.18 -8.44
CA ARG A 194 27.17 -12.77 -9.78
C ARG A 194 27.69 -13.65 -10.92
N GLN A 195 28.71 -14.48 -10.69
CA GLN A 195 29.39 -15.25 -11.73
C GLN A 195 28.51 -16.33 -12.38
N LYS A 196 28.49 -16.38 -13.72
CA LYS A 196 27.76 -17.39 -14.52
C LYS A 196 28.49 -18.75 -14.55
N GLY A 197 27.74 -19.84 -14.72
CA GLY A 197 28.31 -21.17 -15.04
C GLY A 197 28.84 -22.00 -13.87
N LEU A 198 28.96 -21.42 -12.67
CA LEU A 198 29.35 -22.17 -11.46
C LEU A 198 28.24 -23.15 -11.04
N LYS A 199 28.57 -24.45 -11.03
CA LYS A 199 27.71 -25.50 -10.49
C LYS A 199 27.70 -25.41 -8.95
N ARG A 200 26.53 -25.58 -8.33
CA ARG A 200 26.34 -25.66 -6.86
C ARG A 200 26.82 -24.43 -6.06
N ASN A 201 26.62 -23.23 -6.59
CA ASN A 201 26.94 -21.99 -5.87
C ASN A 201 25.88 -21.66 -4.81
N LEU A 202 26.06 -22.23 -3.61
CA LEU A 202 25.12 -22.08 -2.49
C LEU A 202 24.97 -20.62 -2.04
N ALA A 203 26.06 -19.84 -2.02
CA ALA A 203 26.01 -18.42 -1.63
C ALA A 203 25.10 -17.62 -2.56
N ARG A 204 25.22 -17.83 -3.88
CA ARG A 204 24.33 -17.21 -4.87
C ARG A 204 22.88 -17.66 -4.70
N ASP A 205 22.65 -18.96 -4.48
CA ASP A 205 21.29 -19.47 -4.30
C ASP A 205 20.63 -18.89 -3.04
N VAL A 206 21.40 -18.74 -1.97
CA VAL A 206 20.98 -18.08 -0.73
C VAL A 206 20.69 -16.60 -0.97
N ALA A 207 21.53 -15.87 -1.69
CA ALA A 207 21.30 -14.47 -2.04
C ALA A 207 20.02 -14.29 -2.87
N ILE A 208 19.78 -15.16 -3.85
CA ILE A 208 18.55 -15.18 -4.66
C ILE A 208 17.33 -15.47 -3.79
N TYR A 209 17.42 -16.46 -2.89
CA TYR A 209 16.36 -16.80 -1.96
C TYR A 209 16.01 -15.61 -1.06
N ILE A 210 17.00 -14.99 -0.42
CA ILE A 210 16.78 -13.83 0.44
C ILE A 210 16.19 -12.66 -0.35
N ALA A 211 16.73 -12.34 -1.53
CA ALA A 211 16.23 -11.27 -2.38
C ALA A 211 14.76 -11.49 -2.79
N ARG A 212 14.36 -12.72 -3.12
CA ARG A 212 12.97 -13.06 -3.43
C ARG A 212 12.01 -12.88 -2.24
N GLU A 213 12.52 -13.04 -1.02
CA GLU A 213 11.69 -12.97 0.19
C GLU A 213 11.56 -11.54 0.73
N ILE A 214 12.56 -10.66 0.53
CA ILE A 214 12.60 -9.36 1.24
C ILE A 214 12.64 -8.11 0.36
N THR A 215 12.84 -8.22 -0.96
CA THR A 215 13.00 -7.03 -1.83
C THR A 215 11.78 -6.67 -2.66
N GLY A 216 10.78 -7.55 -2.74
CA GLY A 216 9.61 -7.38 -3.62
C GLY A 216 9.90 -7.45 -5.13
N LYS A 217 11.17 -7.43 -5.58
CA LYS A 217 11.56 -7.44 -6.99
C LYS A 217 11.08 -8.70 -7.73
N SER A 218 10.74 -8.55 -9.01
CA SER A 218 10.28 -9.67 -9.83
C SER A 218 11.41 -10.67 -10.10
N ALA A 219 11.06 -11.92 -10.41
CA ALA A 219 12.06 -12.93 -10.78
C ALA A 219 12.86 -12.52 -12.03
N VAL A 220 12.27 -11.71 -12.91
CA VAL A 220 12.95 -11.18 -14.10
C VAL A 220 13.98 -10.13 -13.71
N ASP A 221 13.62 -9.19 -12.84
CA ASP A 221 14.52 -8.11 -12.38
C ASP A 221 15.72 -8.68 -11.61
N LEU A 222 15.47 -9.65 -10.73
CA LEU A 222 16.53 -10.34 -10.00
C LEU A 222 17.42 -11.15 -10.95
N GLY A 223 16.84 -11.69 -12.01
CA GLY A 223 17.56 -12.40 -13.06
C GLY A 223 18.66 -11.56 -13.70
N GLY A 224 18.36 -10.29 -14.00
CA GLY A 224 19.33 -9.33 -14.52
C GLY A 224 20.49 -9.08 -13.55
N PHE A 225 20.19 -8.85 -12.28
CA PHE A 225 21.20 -8.55 -11.26
C PHE A 225 22.11 -9.76 -10.93
N PHE A 226 21.54 -10.95 -10.77
CA PHE A 226 22.27 -12.16 -10.44
C PHE A 226 22.81 -12.84 -11.70
N GLY A 227 23.49 -12.13 -12.59
CA GLY A 227 24.24 -12.73 -13.72
C GLY A 227 23.38 -13.37 -14.81
N SER A 228 22.30 -12.68 -15.21
CA SER A 228 21.42 -13.03 -16.33
C SER A 228 20.77 -14.43 -16.22
N ILE A 229 20.23 -14.75 -15.04
CA ILE A 229 19.40 -15.95 -14.83
C ILE A 229 17.98 -15.68 -15.35
N SER A 230 17.36 -16.65 -16.01
CA SER A 230 15.94 -16.51 -16.39
C SER A 230 15.02 -16.44 -15.16
N GLY A 231 13.85 -15.78 -15.29
CA GLY A 231 12.88 -15.71 -14.18
C GLY A 231 12.47 -17.10 -13.65
N ALA A 232 12.35 -18.10 -14.53
CA ALA A 232 12.12 -19.49 -14.14
C ALA A 232 13.31 -20.07 -13.33
N GLY A 233 14.55 -19.78 -13.73
CA GLY A 233 15.75 -20.20 -13.01
C GLY A 233 15.86 -19.59 -11.61
N ILE A 234 15.43 -18.33 -11.45
CA ILE A 234 15.32 -17.68 -10.13
C ILE A 234 14.33 -18.44 -9.23
N THR A 235 13.16 -18.79 -9.76
CA THR A 235 12.14 -19.56 -9.01
C THR A 235 12.64 -20.94 -8.60
N VAL A 236 13.32 -21.66 -9.50
CA VAL A 236 13.90 -22.98 -9.21
C VAL A 236 14.90 -22.90 -8.06
N ARG A 237 15.83 -21.94 -8.09
CA ARG A 237 16.85 -21.76 -7.04
C ARG A 237 16.24 -21.37 -5.69
N ARG A 238 15.25 -20.48 -5.70
CA ARG A 238 14.47 -20.11 -4.51
C ARG A 238 13.79 -21.33 -3.89
N ASN A 239 13.13 -22.16 -4.70
CA ASN A 239 12.45 -23.37 -4.20
C ASN A 239 13.45 -24.42 -3.69
N TYR A 240 14.62 -24.55 -4.33
CA TYR A 240 15.68 -25.41 -3.86
C TYR A 240 16.14 -25.03 -2.44
N ILE A 241 16.45 -23.75 -2.19
CA ILE A 241 16.82 -23.27 -0.85
C ILE A 241 15.67 -23.44 0.14
N SER A 242 14.43 -23.14 -0.26
CA SER A 242 13.25 -23.35 0.59
C SER A 242 13.14 -24.79 1.10
N LYS A 243 13.41 -25.78 0.24
CA LYS A 243 13.42 -27.19 0.64
C LYS A 243 14.62 -27.54 1.52
N GLN A 244 15.79 -26.94 1.27
CA GLN A 244 16.99 -27.17 2.08
C GLN A 244 16.85 -26.64 3.51
N ILE A 245 16.21 -25.48 3.72
CA ILE A 245 16.05 -24.91 5.07
C ILE A 245 15.08 -25.69 5.96
N GLU A 246 14.18 -26.49 5.38
CA GLU A 246 13.32 -27.41 6.14
C GLU A 246 14.14 -28.54 6.77
N GLN A 247 15.19 -28.98 6.09
CA GLN A 247 16.00 -30.14 6.48
C GLN A 247 17.33 -29.75 7.15
N ASN A 248 17.80 -28.52 6.96
CA ASN A 248 19.11 -28.05 7.41
C ASN A 248 18.97 -26.86 8.38
N ARG A 249 18.93 -27.17 9.68
CA ARG A 249 18.85 -26.16 10.76
C ARG A 249 20.02 -25.18 10.74
N ARG A 250 21.23 -25.63 10.39
CA ARG A 250 22.41 -24.76 10.29
C ARG A 250 22.21 -23.72 9.19
N LEU A 251 21.83 -24.13 8.00
CA LEU A 251 21.56 -23.22 6.87
C LEU A 251 20.43 -22.23 7.20
N LYS A 252 19.35 -22.70 7.82
CA LYS A 252 18.25 -21.83 8.29
C LYS A 252 18.75 -20.77 9.28
N GLY A 253 19.61 -21.15 10.22
CA GLY A 253 20.22 -20.24 11.18
C GLY A 253 21.07 -19.15 10.52
N ARG A 254 21.90 -19.52 9.53
CA ARG A 254 22.72 -18.57 8.75
C ARG A 254 21.85 -17.56 8.00
N ILE A 255 20.81 -18.03 7.30
CA ILE A 255 19.86 -17.17 6.58
C ILE A 255 19.16 -16.20 7.53
N ASN A 256 18.76 -16.66 8.71
CA ASN A 256 18.10 -15.82 9.71
C ASN A 256 19.03 -14.72 10.24
N ARG A 257 20.32 -15.00 10.44
CA ARG A 257 21.32 -13.99 10.81
C ARG A 257 21.47 -12.92 9.74
N ILE A 258 21.67 -13.33 8.50
CA ILE A 258 21.78 -12.41 7.35
C ILE A 258 20.53 -11.51 7.25
N LYS A 259 19.32 -12.10 7.34
CA LYS A 259 18.08 -11.33 7.32
C LYS A 259 17.98 -10.33 8.47
N LYS A 260 18.43 -10.71 9.67
CA LYS A 260 18.42 -9.83 10.85
C LYS A 260 19.40 -8.66 10.69
N GLU A 261 20.59 -8.90 10.15
CA GLU A 261 21.59 -7.87 9.86
C GLU A 261 21.12 -6.87 8.80
N ILE A 262 20.41 -7.34 7.78
CA ILE A 262 19.90 -6.49 6.69
C ILE A 262 18.71 -5.64 7.15
N VAL A 263 17.90 -6.12 8.10
CA VAL A 263 16.72 -5.39 8.60
C VAL A 263 17.08 -4.38 9.70
N ASN A 264 18.22 -4.58 10.38
CA ASN A 264 18.69 -3.70 11.46
C ASN A 264 19.71 -2.64 11.00
N ASN A 265 20.09 -2.63 9.71
CA ASN A 265 20.91 -1.60 9.06
C ASN A 265 20.04 -0.76 8.12
#